data_AF-A0A916VAA0-F1
#
_entry.id   AF-A0A916VAA0-F1
#
_cell.length_a   1.000
_cell.length_b   1.000
_cell.length_c   1.000
_cell.angle_alpha   90.00
_cell.angle_beta   90.00
_cell.angle_gamma   90.00
#
_symmetry.space_group_name_H-M   'P 1'
#
loop_
_entity.id
_entity.type
_entity.pdbx_description
1 polymer ?
#
loop_
_entity_poly.entity_id
_entity_poly.type
_entity_poly.pdbx_seq_one_letter_code
_entity_poly.pdbx_strand_id
1 'polypeptide(L)'
;MEEQEHKNELLKLEERKFQFEQEKYREDKSVFKKHLPTIITAIVSISAVLISYIQFLQTDLSKSKEIEILREQKEKEFALFQAQKAKEIELLREQKDREHSIELAKFIVANKDAIYSNNNNERKLMKDIILVAYPQFGENVFRRLEQTSSDNTSKEFWKDAKAQAYQANSIILNYYASNIPEDIFQQTEQMLKQQGFAIVESQLYGNPPQWMEKDSSVIYYDDANLSIATEIAAQLKKKLNKNFKILKGAIFSEIKGQESTRLIVHHLQSSN
;
A
#
# COMPACT_ATOMS: atom_id res chain seq x y z
N MET A 1 112.63 -30.81 33.44
CA MET A 1 111.42 -30.49 34.21
C MET A 1 110.58 -29.44 33.50
N GLU A 2 111.20 -28.41 32.90
CA GLU A 2 110.51 -27.38 32.09
C GLU A 2 109.78 -27.91 30.83
N GLU A 3 110.28 -28.96 30.19
CA GLU A 3 109.65 -29.54 28.97
C GLU A 3 108.28 -30.19 29.23
N GLN A 4 108.05 -30.68 30.46
CA GLN A 4 106.77 -31.30 30.85
C GLN A 4 105.71 -30.24 31.20
N GLU A 5 106.12 -29.10 31.75
CA GLU A 5 105.21 -27.97 32.00
C GLU A 5 104.73 -27.34 30.70
N HIS A 6 105.63 -27.13 29.74
CA HIS A 6 105.26 -26.52 28.47
C HIS A 6 104.25 -27.37 27.69
N LYS A 7 104.39 -28.70 27.74
CA LYS A 7 103.47 -29.65 27.10
C LYS A 7 102.08 -29.66 27.76
N ASN A 8 102.02 -29.48 29.08
CA ASN A 8 100.77 -29.38 29.83
C ASN A 8 100.04 -28.05 29.57
N GLU A 9 100.78 -26.95 29.36
CA GLU A 9 100.16 -25.67 28.97
C GLU A 9 99.60 -25.69 27.54
N LEU A 10 100.32 -26.34 26.61
CA LEU A 10 99.84 -26.56 25.24
C LEU A 10 98.55 -27.39 25.20
N LEU A 11 98.48 -28.47 25.99
CA LEU A 11 97.28 -29.30 26.12
C LEU A 11 96.09 -28.49 26.68
N LYS A 12 96.31 -27.64 27.68
CA LYS A 12 95.26 -26.77 28.23
C LYS A 12 94.78 -25.72 27.23
N LEU A 13 95.68 -25.19 26.40
CA LEU A 13 95.34 -24.25 25.33
C LEU A 13 94.50 -24.93 24.24
N GLU A 14 94.84 -26.17 23.89
CA GLU A 14 94.13 -26.95 22.89
C GLU A 14 92.73 -27.37 23.38
N GLU A 15 92.59 -27.76 24.65
CA GLU A 15 91.30 -28.02 25.28
C GLU A 15 90.40 -26.79 25.32
N ARG A 16 90.94 -25.62 25.68
CA ARG A 16 90.17 -24.36 25.66
C ARG A 16 89.73 -23.97 24.26
N LYS A 17 90.59 -24.15 23.26
CA LYS A 17 90.25 -23.87 21.86
C LYS A 17 89.14 -24.79 21.38
N PHE A 18 89.21 -26.07 21.74
CA PHE A 18 88.17 -27.04 21.41
C PHE A 18 86.82 -26.73 22.07
N GLN A 19 86.82 -26.34 23.36
CA GLN A 19 85.59 -25.92 24.05
C GLN A 19 84.97 -24.67 23.41
N PHE A 20 85.78 -23.69 23.04
CA PHE A 20 85.31 -22.47 22.39
C PHE A 20 84.72 -22.74 20.99
N GLU A 21 85.35 -23.64 20.21
CA GLU A 21 84.79 -24.07 18.93
C GLU A 21 83.47 -24.84 19.12
N GLN A 22 83.35 -25.66 20.18
CA GLN A 22 82.13 -26.40 20.48
C GLN A 22 80.97 -25.48 20.91
N GLU A 23 81.24 -24.45 21.71
CA GLU A 23 80.28 -23.43 22.10
C GLU A 23 79.82 -22.60 20.90
N LYS A 24 80.76 -22.16 20.05
CA LYS A 24 80.44 -21.43 18.81
C LYS A 24 79.57 -22.27 17.87
N TYR A 25 79.87 -23.57 17.72
CA TYR A 25 79.08 -24.49 16.89
C TYR A 25 77.68 -24.78 17.47
N ARG A 26 77.53 -24.71 18.80
CA ARG A 26 76.23 -24.81 19.48
C ARG A 26 75.41 -23.53 19.31
N GLU A 27 76.03 -22.36 19.39
CA GLU A 27 75.35 -21.07 19.18
C GLU A 27 74.91 -20.87 17.72
N ASP A 28 75.74 -21.28 16.75
CA ASP A 28 75.41 -21.20 15.31
C ASP A 28 74.30 -22.18 14.87
N LYS A 29 74.03 -23.22 15.66
CA LYS A 29 72.92 -24.16 15.44
C LYS A 29 71.58 -23.66 15.96
N SER A 30 71.48 -22.43 16.49
CA SER A 30 70.20 -21.85 16.86
C SER A 30 69.37 -21.53 15.60
N VAL A 31 68.55 -22.50 15.21
CA VAL A 31 67.60 -22.48 14.09
C VAL A 31 66.74 -21.20 14.10
N PHE A 32 66.50 -20.62 15.28
CA PHE A 32 65.78 -19.37 15.47
C PHE A 32 66.49 -18.14 14.89
N LYS A 33 67.83 -18.03 14.99
CA LYS A 33 68.58 -16.88 14.44
C LYS A 33 68.66 -16.94 12.91
N LYS A 34 68.70 -18.16 12.34
CA LYS A 34 68.82 -18.38 10.90
C LYS A 34 67.52 -18.12 10.13
N HIS A 35 66.37 -18.30 10.77
CA HIS A 35 65.05 -18.13 10.15
C HIS A 35 64.27 -16.91 10.66
N LEU A 36 64.84 -16.12 11.58
CA LEU A 36 64.23 -14.89 12.13
C LEU A 36 63.77 -13.91 11.04
N PRO A 37 64.56 -13.62 9.99
CA PRO A 37 64.12 -12.77 8.89
C PRO A 37 62.90 -13.35 8.17
N THR A 38 62.93 -14.67 7.89
CA THR A 38 61.83 -15.38 7.24
C THR A 38 60.55 -15.36 8.08
N ILE A 39 60.66 -15.54 9.40
CA ILE A 39 59.55 -15.48 10.35
C ILE A 39 58.95 -14.07 10.38
N ILE A 40 59.78 -13.02 10.41
CA ILE A 40 59.31 -11.63 10.37
C ILE A 40 58.54 -11.36 9.06
N THR A 41 59.08 -11.74 7.90
CA THR A 41 58.35 -11.61 6.62
C THR A 41 57.05 -12.39 6.59
N ALA A 42 57.00 -13.58 7.19
CA ALA A 42 55.78 -14.36 7.27
C ALA A 42 54.71 -13.65 8.12
N ILE A 43 55.10 -13.10 9.28
CA ILE A 43 54.20 -12.35 10.17
C ILE A 43 53.68 -11.08 9.49
N VAL A 44 54.54 -10.35 8.80
CA VAL A 44 54.15 -9.14 8.06
C VAL A 44 53.18 -9.48 6.92
N SER A 45 53.43 -10.57 6.20
CA SER A 45 52.55 -11.04 5.12
C SER A 45 51.17 -11.45 5.65
N ILE A 46 51.12 -12.19 6.76
CA ILE A 46 49.85 -12.57 7.42
C ILE A 46 49.11 -11.33 7.92
N SER A 47 49.84 -10.37 8.49
CA SER A 47 49.26 -9.09 8.96
C SER A 47 48.66 -8.28 7.81
N ALA A 48 49.32 -8.21 6.66
CA ALA A 48 48.83 -7.49 5.49
C ALA A 48 47.54 -8.11 4.92
N VAL A 49 47.45 -9.45 4.90
CA VAL A 49 46.24 -10.17 4.49
C VAL A 49 45.08 -9.89 5.46
N LEU A 50 45.34 -9.90 6.77
CA LEU A 50 44.34 -9.60 7.79
C LEU A 50 43.82 -8.15 7.67
N ILE A 51 44.71 -7.17 7.49
CA ILE A 51 44.32 -5.77 7.30
C ILE A 51 43.48 -5.61 6.03
N SER A 52 43.88 -6.24 4.92
CA SER A 52 43.12 -6.20 3.66
C SER A 52 41.72 -6.80 3.82
N TYR A 53 41.60 -7.90 4.59
CA TYR A 53 40.30 -8.53 4.88
C TYR A 53 39.41 -7.62 5.75
N ILE A 54 39.96 -6.96 6.78
CA ILE A 54 39.22 -6.01 7.61
C ILE A 54 38.75 -4.81 6.78
N GLN A 55 39.60 -4.26 5.91
CA GLN A 55 39.26 -3.16 5.00
C GLN A 55 38.14 -3.55 4.02
N PHE A 56 38.18 -4.78 3.49
CA PHE A 56 37.14 -5.31 2.62
C PHE A 56 35.78 -5.37 3.35
N LEU A 57 35.74 -5.94 4.55
CA LEU A 57 34.52 -6.02 5.36
C LEU A 57 33.94 -4.64 5.70
N GLN A 58 34.79 -3.66 6.03
CA GLN A 58 34.35 -2.28 6.29
C GLN A 58 33.77 -1.61 5.05
N THR A 59 34.32 -1.90 3.87
CA THR A 59 33.88 -1.31 2.60
C THR A 59 32.52 -1.85 2.15
N ASP A 60 32.26 -3.14 2.35
CA ASP A 60 30.94 -3.72 2.05
C ASP A 60 29.86 -3.20 3.00
N LEU A 61 30.19 -3.04 4.29
CA LEU A 61 29.30 -2.49 5.31
C LEU A 61 29.00 -1.00 5.10
N SER A 62 29.97 -0.22 4.59
CA SER A 62 29.75 1.20 4.29
C SER A 62 28.90 1.36 3.03
N LYS A 63 29.19 0.60 1.97
CA LYS A 63 28.38 0.60 0.74
C LYS A 63 26.94 0.15 0.98
N SER A 64 26.73 -0.88 1.80
CA SER A 64 25.38 -1.35 2.11
C SER A 64 24.56 -0.29 2.85
N LYS A 65 25.16 0.39 3.82
CA LYS A 65 24.52 1.49 4.55
C LYS A 65 24.22 2.69 3.65
N GLU A 66 25.13 3.03 2.75
CA GLU A 66 24.94 4.12 1.81
C GLU A 66 23.78 3.84 0.83
N ILE A 67 23.70 2.61 0.31
CA ILE A 67 22.57 2.17 -0.54
C ILE A 67 21.25 2.21 0.22
N GLU A 68 21.25 1.79 1.49
CA GLU A 68 20.06 1.81 2.34
C GLU A 68 19.57 3.24 2.61
N ILE A 69 20.48 4.16 2.96
CA ILE A 69 20.16 5.58 3.15
C ILE A 69 19.62 6.19 1.85
N LEU A 70 20.23 5.90 0.70
CA LEU A 70 19.75 6.38 -0.60
C LEU A 70 18.37 5.84 -0.95
N ARG A 71 18.08 4.57 -0.63
CA ARG A 71 16.75 3.99 -0.80
C ARG A 71 15.72 4.68 0.09
N GLU A 72 16.01 4.85 1.36
CA GLU A 72 15.11 5.55 2.29
C GLU A 72 14.83 7.00 1.84
N GLN A 73 15.86 7.71 1.37
CA GLN A 73 15.69 9.07 0.85
C GLN A 73 14.78 9.08 -0.37
N LYS A 74 15.01 8.18 -1.33
CA LYS A 74 14.19 8.07 -2.53
C LYS A 74 12.74 7.69 -2.22
N GLU A 75 12.52 6.81 -1.24
CA GLU A 75 11.18 6.45 -0.77
C GLU A 75 10.47 7.63 -0.14
N LYS A 76 11.16 8.41 0.71
CA LYS A 76 10.61 9.64 1.31
C LYS A 76 10.26 10.68 0.24
N GLU A 77 11.14 10.90 -0.74
CA GLU A 77 10.88 11.81 -1.86
C GLU A 77 9.68 11.36 -2.68
N PHE A 78 9.57 10.06 -2.98
CA PHE A 78 8.44 9.51 -3.72
C PHE A 78 7.13 9.65 -2.93
N ALA A 79 7.14 9.37 -1.63
CA ALA A 79 5.97 9.54 -0.77
C ALA A 79 5.52 11.02 -0.70
N LEU A 80 6.47 11.95 -0.61
CA LEU A 80 6.19 13.39 -0.59
C LEU A 80 5.62 13.85 -1.94
N PHE A 81 6.16 13.38 -3.05
CA PHE A 81 5.64 13.64 -4.39
C PHE A 81 4.20 13.13 -4.56
N GLN A 82 3.92 11.90 -4.13
CA GLN A 82 2.58 11.32 -4.18
C GLN A 82 1.59 12.12 -3.32
N ALA A 83 1.98 12.52 -2.11
CA ALA A 83 1.16 13.35 -1.23
C ALA A 83 0.87 14.73 -1.85
N GLN A 84 1.86 15.36 -2.48
CA GLN A 84 1.67 16.62 -3.20
C GLN A 84 0.71 16.47 -4.38
N LYS A 85 0.87 15.40 -5.17
CA LYS A 85 -0.03 15.12 -6.29
C LYS A 85 -1.46 14.83 -5.85
N ALA A 86 -1.65 14.08 -4.78
CA ALA A 86 -2.97 13.84 -4.20
C ALA A 86 -3.65 15.16 -3.79
N LYS A 87 -2.91 16.05 -3.11
CA LYS A 87 -3.40 17.36 -2.71
C LYS A 87 -3.73 18.27 -3.89
N GLU A 88 -2.92 18.24 -4.95
CA GLU A 88 -3.18 19.00 -6.18
C GLU A 88 -4.49 18.53 -6.85
N ILE A 89 -4.68 17.22 -6.96
CA ILE A 89 -5.90 16.62 -7.53
C ILE A 89 -7.13 16.99 -6.68
N GLU A 90 -7.02 16.93 -5.36
CA GLU A 90 -8.08 17.31 -4.43
C GLU A 90 -8.49 18.78 -4.62
N LEU A 91 -7.53 19.69 -4.67
CA LEU A 91 -7.79 21.12 -4.87
C LEU A 91 -8.46 21.40 -6.23
N LEU A 92 -8.03 20.71 -7.29
CA LEU A 92 -8.66 20.81 -8.62
C LEU A 92 -10.10 20.28 -8.61
N ARG A 93 -10.36 19.16 -7.91
CA ARG A 93 -11.71 18.63 -7.75
C ARG A 93 -12.60 19.62 -7.02
N GLU A 94 -12.16 20.19 -5.91
CA GLU A 94 -12.93 21.20 -5.17
C GLU A 94 -13.24 22.43 -6.02
N GLN A 95 -12.28 22.91 -6.82
CA GLN A 95 -12.49 24.04 -7.71
C GLN A 95 -13.57 23.72 -8.75
N LYS A 96 -13.46 22.58 -9.40
CA LYS A 96 -14.44 22.12 -10.39
C LYS A 96 -15.83 21.92 -9.78
N ASP A 97 -15.91 21.37 -8.58
CA ASP A 97 -17.19 21.19 -7.87
C ASP A 97 -17.84 22.53 -7.53
N ARG A 98 -17.05 23.53 -7.10
CA ARG A 98 -17.54 24.90 -6.89
C ARG A 98 -18.04 25.53 -8.18
N GLU A 99 -17.31 25.38 -9.28
CA GLU A 99 -17.71 25.89 -10.60
C GLU A 99 -19.03 25.26 -11.07
N HIS A 100 -19.13 23.93 -11.02
CA HIS A 100 -20.35 23.21 -11.38
C HIS A 100 -21.54 23.62 -10.49
N SER A 101 -21.31 23.84 -9.19
CA SER A 101 -22.35 24.30 -8.26
C SER A 101 -22.86 25.70 -8.63
N ILE A 102 -21.97 26.61 -9.01
CA ILE A 102 -22.34 27.94 -9.50
C ILE A 102 -23.12 27.86 -10.81
N GLU A 103 -22.67 27.01 -11.73
CA GLU A 103 -23.34 26.81 -13.02
C GLU A 103 -24.76 26.23 -12.84
N LEU A 104 -24.91 25.24 -11.96
CA LEU A 104 -26.20 24.71 -11.58
C LEU A 104 -27.10 25.79 -10.94
N ALA A 105 -26.56 26.62 -10.06
CA ALA A 105 -27.33 27.72 -9.48
C ALA A 105 -27.81 28.70 -10.56
N LYS A 106 -26.96 29.06 -11.52
CA LYS A 106 -27.32 29.88 -12.69
C LYS A 106 -28.40 29.20 -13.52
N PHE A 107 -28.26 27.90 -13.78
CA PHE A 107 -29.25 27.12 -14.52
C PHE A 107 -30.62 27.13 -13.83
N ILE A 108 -30.67 26.90 -12.51
CA ILE A 108 -31.92 26.91 -11.73
C ILE A 108 -32.57 28.29 -11.80
N VAL A 109 -31.80 29.37 -11.64
CA VAL A 109 -32.32 30.73 -11.70
C VAL A 109 -32.85 31.07 -13.10
N ALA A 110 -32.11 30.70 -14.14
CA ALA A 110 -32.49 30.95 -15.53
C ALA A 110 -33.75 30.18 -15.95
N ASN A 111 -33.96 28.97 -15.39
CA ASN A 111 -35.08 28.09 -15.72
C ASN A 111 -36.15 28.03 -14.63
N LYS A 112 -36.17 29.01 -13.70
CA LYS A 112 -37.07 29.01 -12.54
C LYS A 112 -38.54 28.83 -12.94
N ASP A 113 -38.96 29.45 -14.03
CA ASP A 113 -40.37 29.46 -14.42
C ASP A 113 -40.79 28.07 -14.92
N ALA A 114 -39.92 27.35 -15.63
CA ALA A 114 -40.14 25.98 -16.06
C ALA A 114 -40.09 24.99 -14.89
N ILE A 115 -39.15 25.18 -13.96
CA ILE A 115 -38.99 24.36 -12.74
C ILE A 115 -40.22 24.47 -11.84
N TYR A 116 -40.71 25.69 -11.61
CA TYR A 116 -41.90 25.93 -10.78
C TYR A 116 -43.20 25.99 -11.59
N SER A 117 -43.17 25.61 -12.88
CA SER A 117 -44.35 25.62 -13.73
C SER A 117 -45.39 24.61 -13.23
N ASN A 118 -46.67 24.88 -13.54
CA ASN A 118 -47.73 23.88 -13.40
C ASN A 118 -47.75 22.88 -14.58
N ASN A 119 -46.88 23.07 -15.57
CA ASN A 119 -46.79 22.21 -16.74
C ASN A 119 -45.89 21.00 -16.42
N ASN A 120 -46.50 19.82 -16.30
CA ASN A 120 -45.79 18.58 -15.99
C ASN A 120 -44.69 18.25 -17.02
N ASN A 121 -44.87 18.61 -18.29
CA ASN A 121 -43.88 18.32 -19.32
C ASN A 121 -42.62 19.19 -19.17
N GLU A 122 -42.79 20.47 -18.83
CA GLU A 122 -41.67 21.39 -18.57
C GLU A 122 -40.90 20.96 -17.32
N ARG A 123 -41.62 20.65 -16.22
CA ARG A 123 -40.97 20.14 -14.99
C ARG A 123 -40.23 18.84 -15.23
N LYS A 124 -40.80 17.91 -16.01
CA LYS A 124 -40.15 16.66 -16.38
C LYS A 124 -38.88 16.89 -17.18
N LEU A 125 -38.92 17.78 -18.17
CA LEU A 125 -37.73 18.14 -18.94
C LEU A 125 -36.63 18.71 -18.03
N MET A 126 -36.96 19.63 -17.12
CA MET A 126 -35.99 20.19 -16.18
C MET A 126 -35.40 19.12 -15.25
N LYS A 127 -36.24 18.22 -14.74
CA LYS A 127 -35.80 17.07 -13.96
C LYS A 127 -34.79 16.21 -14.73
N ASP A 128 -35.11 15.85 -15.97
CA ASP A 128 -34.26 15.00 -16.80
C ASP A 128 -32.93 15.71 -17.13
N ILE A 129 -32.94 17.02 -17.41
CA ILE A 129 -31.72 17.81 -17.62
C ILE A 129 -30.86 17.81 -16.35
N ILE A 130 -31.44 18.04 -15.17
CA ILE A 130 -30.69 18.06 -13.91
C ILE A 130 -30.05 16.70 -13.63
N LEU A 131 -30.79 15.61 -13.86
CA LEU A 131 -30.28 14.24 -13.68
C LEU A 131 -29.10 13.93 -14.61
N VAL A 132 -29.14 14.41 -15.85
CA VAL A 132 -28.11 14.12 -16.86
C VAL A 132 -26.91 15.05 -16.76
N ALA A 133 -27.14 16.36 -16.63
CA ALA A 133 -26.08 17.38 -16.68
C ALA A 133 -25.44 17.61 -15.31
N TYR A 134 -26.18 17.40 -14.23
CA TYR A 134 -25.71 17.66 -12.86
C TYR A 134 -25.98 16.48 -11.93
N PRO A 135 -25.57 15.25 -12.31
CA PRO A 135 -25.90 14.05 -11.56
C PRO A 135 -25.52 14.22 -10.08
N GLN A 136 -24.27 14.53 -9.76
CA GLN A 136 -23.76 14.65 -8.39
C GLN A 136 -24.48 15.66 -7.48
N PHE A 137 -25.25 16.60 -8.05
CA PHE A 137 -26.00 17.61 -7.28
C PHE A 137 -27.51 17.39 -7.31
N GLY A 138 -28.01 16.50 -8.18
CA GLY A 138 -29.43 16.31 -8.45
C GLY A 138 -30.24 16.04 -7.18
N GLU A 139 -29.76 15.17 -6.29
CA GLU A 139 -30.46 14.85 -5.04
C GLU A 139 -30.66 16.10 -4.17
N ASN A 140 -29.60 16.87 -3.96
CA ASN A 140 -29.63 18.08 -3.14
C ASN A 140 -30.54 19.16 -3.74
N VAL A 141 -30.54 19.29 -5.07
CA VAL A 141 -31.42 20.20 -5.80
C VAL A 141 -32.87 19.77 -5.64
N PHE A 142 -33.20 18.51 -5.92
CA PHE A 142 -34.57 18.01 -5.84
C PHE A 142 -35.10 18.03 -4.41
N ARG A 143 -34.26 17.77 -3.40
CA ARG A 143 -34.63 17.96 -1.99
C ARG A 143 -35.02 19.41 -1.69
N ARG A 144 -34.27 20.39 -2.21
CA ARG A 144 -34.62 21.81 -2.02
C ARG A 144 -35.92 22.14 -2.74
N LEU A 145 -36.10 21.67 -3.99
CA LEU A 145 -37.33 21.90 -4.76
C LEU A 145 -38.56 21.26 -4.09
N GLU A 146 -38.42 20.07 -3.52
CA GLU A 146 -39.44 19.42 -2.69
C GLU A 146 -39.80 20.30 -1.47
N GLN A 147 -38.80 20.84 -0.77
CA GLN A 147 -39.01 21.67 0.41
C GLN A 147 -39.62 23.04 0.10
N THR A 148 -39.28 23.65 -1.04
CA THR A 148 -39.75 24.98 -1.44
C THR A 148 -41.04 24.96 -2.26
N SER A 149 -41.48 23.78 -2.72
CA SER A 149 -42.75 23.65 -3.46
C SER A 149 -43.94 23.99 -2.58
N SER A 150 -44.88 24.76 -3.13
CA SER A 150 -46.06 25.23 -2.40
C SER A 150 -47.20 24.21 -2.40
N ASP A 151 -47.36 23.41 -3.46
CA ASP A 151 -48.43 22.44 -3.62
C ASP A 151 -47.96 20.98 -3.46
N ASN A 152 -48.88 20.10 -3.06
CA ASN A 152 -48.56 18.68 -2.80
C ASN A 152 -48.18 17.90 -4.07
N THR A 153 -48.71 18.27 -5.23
CA THR A 153 -48.39 17.59 -6.50
C THR A 153 -46.93 17.82 -6.88
N SER A 154 -46.46 19.07 -6.80
CA SER A 154 -45.06 19.42 -7.01
C SER A 154 -44.14 18.78 -5.98
N LYS A 155 -44.55 18.74 -4.70
CA LYS A 155 -43.78 18.08 -3.64
C LYS A 155 -43.54 16.60 -3.93
N GLU A 156 -44.60 15.84 -4.25
CA GLU A 156 -44.45 14.42 -4.59
C GLU A 156 -43.63 14.23 -5.86
N PHE A 157 -43.80 15.08 -6.88
CA PHE A 157 -42.97 15.04 -8.09
C PHE A 157 -41.47 15.19 -7.79
N TRP A 158 -41.09 16.17 -6.95
CA TRP A 158 -39.69 16.40 -6.60
C TRP A 158 -39.14 15.36 -5.63
N LYS A 159 -39.99 14.79 -4.77
CA LYS A 159 -39.63 13.65 -3.92
C LYS A 159 -39.29 12.42 -4.75
N ASP A 160 -40.06 12.13 -5.80
CA ASP A 160 -39.75 11.07 -6.76
C ASP A 160 -38.47 11.37 -7.54
N ALA A 161 -38.28 12.61 -7.99
CA ALA A 161 -37.05 13.04 -8.66
C ALA A 161 -35.82 12.89 -7.76
N LYS A 162 -35.94 13.24 -6.48
CA LYS A 162 -34.90 13.06 -5.47
C LYS A 162 -34.54 11.58 -5.31
N ALA A 163 -35.53 10.69 -5.25
CA ALA A 163 -35.28 9.25 -5.19
C ALA A 163 -34.56 8.73 -6.45
N GLN A 164 -34.95 9.21 -7.64
CA GLN A 164 -34.27 8.89 -8.90
C GLN A 164 -32.82 9.40 -8.92
N ALA A 165 -32.57 10.62 -8.44
CA ALA A 165 -31.22 11.17 -8.36
C ALA A 165 -30.35 10.43 -7.34
N TYR A 166 -30.92 10.03 -6.21
CA TYR A 166 -30.24 9.17 -5.24
C TYR A 166 -29.82 7.87 -5.92
N GLN A 167 -30.74 7.17 -6.60
CA GLN A 167 -30.41 5.94 -7.33
C GLN A 167 -29.38 6.13 -8.46
N ALA A 168 -29.41 7.27 -9.15
CA ALA A 168 -28.49 7.57 -10.26
C ALA A 168 -27.07 7.93 -9.80
N ASN A 169 -26.92 8.50 -8.60
CA ASN A 169 -25.60 8.89 -8.04
C ASN A 169 -25.06 7.96 -6.99
N SER A 170 -25.93 7.17 -6.37
CA SER A 170 -25.50 6.14 -5.45
C SER A 170 -24.70 5.12 -6.23
N ILE A 171 -23.57 4.79 -5.66
CA ILE A 171 -22.85 3.61 -6.04
C ILE A 171 -23.78 2.42 -5.78
N ILE A 172 -24.08 1.70 -6.86
CA ILE A 172 -24.89 0.50 -6.87
C ILE A 172 -24.07 -0.60 -6.23
N LEU A 173 -24.63 -1.22 -5.20
CA LEU A 173 -23.98 -2.32 -4.52
C LEU A 173 -24.85 -3.57 -4.64
N ASN A 174 -24.25 -4.68 -5.04
CA ASN A 174 -24.86 -5.99 -4.85
C ASN A 174 -24.17 -6.68 -3.67
N TYR A 175 -24.96 -7.13 -2.70
CA TYR A 175 -24.44 -7.77 -1.49
C TYR A 175 -24.87 -9.23 -1.43
N TYR A 176 -23.92 -10.14 -1.64
CA TYR A 176 -24.16 -11.56 -1.54
C TYR A 176 -23.40 -12.13 -0.36
N ALA A 177 -24.07 -12.92 0.45
CA ALA A 177 -23.45 -13.58 1.57
C ALA A 177 -23.72 -15.07 1.56
N SER A 178 -22.81 -15.85 2.14
CA SER A 178 -22.99 -17.29 2.28
C SER A 178 -22.43 -17.81 3.60
N ASN A 179 -23.16 -18.74 4.21
CA ASN A 179 -22.75 -19.43 5.45
C ASN A 179 -22.52 -18.49 6.64
N ILE A 180 -23.12 -17.30 6.65
CA ILE A 180 -23.07 -16.37 7.78
C ILE A 180 -24.40 -16.36 8.54
N PRO A 181 -24.41 -16.00 9.83
CA PRO A 181 -25.64 -15.75 10.56
C PRO A 181 -26.50 -14.64 9.92
N GLU A 182 -27.82 -14.81 9.95
CA GLU A 182 -28.77 -13.88 9.32
C GLU A 182 -28.75 -12.49 9.96
N ASP A 183 -28.54 -12.40 11.27
CA ASP A 183 -28.41 -11.13 11.98
C ASP A 183 -27.17 -10.35 11.53
N ILE A 184 -26.05 -11.04 11.30
CA ILE A 184 -24.83 -10.43 10.76
C ILE A 184 -25.05 -9.96 9.31
N PHE A 185 -25.77 -10.75 8.50
CA PHE A 185 -26.16 -10.35 7.15
C PHE A 185 -26.95 -9.04 7.16
N GLN A 186 -28.04 -8.97 7.92
CA GLN A 186 -28.91 -7.79 7.99
C GLN A 186 -28.19 -6.56 8.55
N GLN A 187 -27.37 -6.72 9.60
CA GLN A 187 -26.57 -5.62 10.15
C GLN A 187 -25.57 -5.05 9.14
N THR A 188 -24.94 -5.93 8.35
CA THR A 188 -23.99 -5.52 7.31
C THR A 188 -24.70 -4.76 6.19
N GLU A 189 -25.86 -5.26 5.74
CA GLU A 189 -26.69 -4.59 4.74
C GLU A 189 -27.13 -3.19 5.20
N GLN A 190 -27.60 -3.08 6.45
CA GLN A 190 -28.01 -1.79 7.02
C GLN A 190 -26.84 -0.81 7.12
N MET A 191 -25.65 -1.29 7.54
CA MET A 191 -24.45 -0.45 7.59
C MET A 191 -24.09 0.12 6.22
N LEU A 192 -24.09 -0.73 5.18
CA LEU A 192 -23.80 -0.31 3.80
C LEU A 192 -24.85 0.72 3.30
N LYS A 193 -26.13 0.52 3.60
CA LYS A 193 -27.18 1.52 3.29
C LYS A 193 -26.94 2.85 4.00
N GLN A 194 -26.57 2.83 5.28
CA GLN A 194 -26.28 4.05 6.06
C GLN A 194 -25.06 4.82 5.52
N GLN A 195 -24.17 4.16 4.80
CA GLN A 195 -23.01 4.77 4.15
C GLN A 195 -23.35 5.39 2.78
N GLY A 196 -24.59 5.30 2.32
CA GLY A 196 -25.06 5.91 1.08
C GLY A 196 -25.03 4.99 -0.14
N PHE A 197 -24.71 3.70 0.02
CA PHE A 197 -24.75 2.73 -1.07
C PHE A 197 -26.20 2.35 -1.40
N ALA A 198 -26.54 2.36 -2.69
CA ALA A 198 -27.82 1.85 -3.17
C ALA A 198 -27.70 0.33 -3.37
N ILE A 199 -28.19 -0.43 -2.39
CA ILE A 199 -28.20 -1.89 -2.50
C ILE A 199 -29.35 -2.31 -3.42
N VAL A 200 -29.02 -2.74 -4.64
CA VAL A 200 -29.99 -3.14 -5.67
C VAL A 200 -30.33 -4.62 -5.55
N GLU A 201 -29.39 -5.43 -5.08
CA GLU A 201 -29.60 -6.85 -4.82
C GLU A 201 -28.89 -7.27 -3.53
N SER A 202 -29.58 -8.02 -2.68
CA SER A 202 -29.06 -8.53 -1.41
C SER A 202 -29.56 -9.97 -1.24
N GLN A 203 -28.66 -10.94 -1.10
CA GLN A 203 -29.07 -12.35 -0.94
C GLN A 203 -28.14 -13.10 0.02
N LEU A 204 -28.74 -13.81 0.97
CA LEU A 204 -28.07 -14.79 1.83
C LEU A 204 -28.28 -16.19 1.27
N TYR A 205 -27.19 -16.91 1.05
CA TYR A 205 -27.18 -18.29 0.58
C TYR A 205 -26.76 -19.25 1.70
N GLY A 206 -27.41 -20.42 1.74
CA GLY A 206 -26.99 -21.51 2.61
C GLY A 206 -25.75 -22.27 2.11
N ASN A 207 -25.38 -22.10 0.84
CA ASN A 207 -24.13 -22.59 0.25
C ASN A 207 -23.69 -21.62 -0.84
N PRO A 208 -22.37 -21.36 -1.01
CA PRO A 208 -21.90 -20.36 -1.96
C PRO A 208 -22.17 -20.85 -3.39
N PRO A 209 -22.87 -20.06 -4.23
CA PRO A 209 -23.05 -20.38 -5.64
C PRO A 209 -21.72 -20.50 -6.38
N GLN A 210 -21.67 -21.24 -7.50
CA GLN A 210 -20.43 -21.45 -8.27
C GLN A 210 -19.80 -20.17 -8.83
N TRP A 211 -20.60 -19.13 -9.08
CA TRP A 211 -20.13 -17.84 -9.57
C TRP A 211 -19.57 -16.95 -8.44
N MET A 212 -19.82 -17.29 -7.19
CA MET A 212 -19.36 -16.52 -6.04
C MET A 212 -17.88 -16.80 -5.80
N GLU A 213 -17.15 -15.77 -5.38
CA GLU A 213 -15.74 -15.93 -5.01
C GLU A 213 -15.58 -16.87 -3.82
N LYS A 214 -14.47 -17.60 -3.80
CA LYS A 214 -14.16 -18.53 -2.70
C LYS A 214 -13.87 -17.81 -1.38
N ASP A 215 -13.45 -16.56 -1.48
CA ASP A 215 -13.11 -15.71 -0.34
C ASP A 215 -14.00 -14.47 -0.30
N SER A 216 -14.19 -13.93 0.91
CA SER A 216 -14.82 -12.63 1.08
C SER A 216 -14.09 -11.58 0.24
N SER A 217 -14.83 -10.85 -0.58
CA SER A 217 -14.26 -9.94 -1.58
C SER A 217 -15.17 -8.74 -1.84
N VAL A 218 -14.56 -7.64 -2.28
CA VAL A 218 -15.20 -6.47 -2.85
C VAL A 218 -14.72 -6.38 -4.29
N ILE A 219 -15.64 -6.50 -5.24
CA ILE A 219 -15.36 -6.51 -6.66
C ILE A 219 -15.82 -5.19 -7.27
N TYR A 220 -14.97 -4.61 -8.12
CA TYR A 220 -15.24 -3.41 -8.88
C TYR A 220 -14.94 -3.64 -10.37
N TYR A 221 -15.52 -2.81 -11.22
CA TYR A 221 -15.39 -2.91 -12.68
C TYR A 221 -14.49 -1.80 -13.25
N ASP A 222 -14.75 -0.54 -12.86
CA ASP A 222 -14.00 0.65 -13.27
C ASP A 222 -12.93 1.04 -12.23
N ASP A 223 -11.74 1.43 -12.68
CA ASP A 223 -10.65 1.89 -11.79
C ASP A 223 -11.02 3.14 -10.97
N ALA A 224 -11.99 3.93 -11.44
CA ALA A 224 -12.58 5.02 -10.66
C ALA A 224 -13.19 4.55 -9.33
N ASN A 225 -13.62 3.28 -9.25
CA ASN A 225 -14.24 2.69 -8.07
C ASN A 225 -13.25 1.97 -7.14
N LEU A 226 -11.96 1.89 -7.49
CA LEU A 226 -10.96 1.20 -6.66
C LEU A 226 -10.85 1.80 -5.25
N SER A 227 -10.87 3.14 -5.12
CA SER A 227 -10.80 3.79 -3.82
C SER A 227 -12.02 3.46 -2.95
N ILE A 228 -13.21 3.43 -3.55
CA ILE A 228 -14.45 3.07 -2.87
C ILE A 228 -14.42 1.59 -2.46
N ALA A 229 -14.00 0.69 -3.35
CA ALA A 229 -13.88 -0.73 -3.05
C ALA A 229 -12.94 -0.98 -1.86
N THR A 230 -11.83 -0.22 -1.81
CA THR A 230 -10.85 -0.28 -0.72
C THR A 230 -11.44 0.20 0.60
N GLU A 231 -12.21 1.29 0.56
CA GLU A 231 -12.89 1.83 1.74
C GLU A 231 -13.92 0.84 2.30
N ILE A 232 -14.78 0.27 1.44
CA ILE A 232 -15.76 -0.75 1.83
C ILE A 232 -15.05 -1.94 2.48
N ALA A 233 -13.99 -2.46 1.85
CA ALA A 233 -13.22 -3.58 2.38
C ALA A 233 -12.63 -3.28 3.77
N ALA A 234 -12.10 -2.07 3.98
CA ALA A 234 -11.53 -1.64 5.26
C ALA A 234 -12.60 -1.53 6.37
N GLN A 235 -13.78 -1.00 6.04
CA GLN A 235 -14.89 -0.86 6.98
C GLN A 235 -15.49 -2.21 7.35
N LEU A 236 -15.73 -3.08 6.37
CA LEU A 236 -16.19 -4.45 6.60
C LEU A 236 -15.18 -5.22 7.45
N LYS A 237 -13.87 -5.07 7.20
CA LYS A 237 -12.83 -5.64 8.05
C LYS A 237 -12.90 -5.17 9.48
N LYS A 238 -13.07 -3.87 9.71
CA LYS A 238 -13.20 -3.30 11.06
C LYS A 238 -14.44 -3.84 11.79
N LYS A 239 -15.57 -3.96 11.08
CA LYS A 239 -16.85 -4.38 11.67
C LYS A 239 -16.92 -5.89 11.95
N LEU A 240 -16.39 -6.70 11.03
CA LEU A 240 -16.56 -8.15 11.01
C LEU A 240 -15.29 -8.90 11.42
N ASN A 241 -14.19 -8.17 11.68
CA ASN A 241 -12.86 -8.72 11.93
C ASN A 241 -12.41 -9.73 10.86
N LYS A 242 -12.75 -9.45 9.59
CA LYS A 242 -12.49 -10.34 8.45
C LYS A 242 -11.86 -9.60 7.29
N ASN A 243 -10.84 -10.16 6.66
CA ASN A 243 -10.24 -9.56 5.47
C ASN A 243 -11.15 -9.76 4.24
N PHE A 244 -11.28 -8.71 3.43
CA PHE A 244 -11.95 -8.76 2.14
C PHE A 244 -10.92 -8.50 1.04
N LYS A 245 -10.84 -9.40 0.06
CA LYS A 245 -10.01 -9.20 -1.13
C LYS A 245 -10.62 -8.12 -2.01
N ILE A 246 -9.79 -7.26 -2.61
CA ILE A 246 -10.26 -6.26 -3.57
C ILE A 246 -9.93 -6.79 -4.96
N LEU A 247 -10.94 -7.01 -5.78
CA LEU A 247 -10.80 -7.65 -7.09
C LEU A 247 -11.36 -6.73 -8.18
N LYS A 248 -10.65 -6.64 -9.30
CA LYS A 248 -11.19 -6.05 -10.54
C LYS A 248 -11.73 -7.19 -11.39
N GLY A 249 -13.01 -7.17 -11.74
CA GLY A 249 -13.53 -8.25 -12.59
C GLY A 249 -15.02 -8.24 -12.87
N ALA A 250 -15.37 -8.77 -14.04
CA ALA A 250 -16.74 -8.99 -14.48
C ALA A 250 -17.22 -10.40 -14.11
N ILE A 251 -17.61 -10.58 -12.85
CA ILE A 251 -18.18 -11.86 -12.38
C ILE A 251 -19.58 -12.09 -12.98
N PHE A 252 -20.34 -11.01 -13.16
CA PHE A 252 -21.57 -11.02 -13.93
C PHE A 252 -21.29 -10.40 -15.29
N SER A 253 -21.93 -10.92 -16.34
CA SER A 253 -21.92 -10.29 -17.66
C SER A 253 -22.23 -8.81 -17.49
N GLU A 254 -21.27 -7.95 -17.84
CA GLU A 254 -21.31 -6.51 -17.62
C GLU A 254 -22.67 -5.96 -18.06
N ILE A 255 -23.41 -5.36 -17.12
CA ILE A 255 -24.58 -4.59 -17.48
C ILE A 255 -24.04 -3.30 -18.10
N LYS A 256 -24.03 -3.28 -19.44
CA LYS A 256 -23.53 -2.16 -20.23
C LYS A 256 -24.08 -0.84 -19.70
N GLY A 257 -23.19 0.07 -19.31
CA GLY A 257 -23.51 1.41 -18.80
C GLY A 257 -23.61 1.56 -17.28
N GLN A 258 -23.34 0.51 -16.50
CA GLN A 258 -23.29 0.57 -15.02
C GLN A 258 -21.91 0.24 -14.44
N GLU A 259 -20.89 0.11 -15.27
CA GLU A 259 -19.54 -0.32 -14.89
C GLU A 259 -18.88 0.68 -13.94
N SER A 260 -19.13 1.97 -14.15
CA SER A 260 -18.58 3.06 -13.34
C SER A 260 -19.33 3.30 -12.03
N THR A 261 -20.47 2.65 -11.81
CA THR A 261 -21.29 2.87 -10.60
C THR A 261 -21.54 1.61 -9.80
N ARG A 262 -21.18 0.42 -10.31
CA ARG A 262 -21.48 -0.86 -9.64
C ARG A 262 -20.28 -1.47 -8.92
N LEU A 263 -20.52 -1.93 -7.70
CA LEU A 263 -19.65 -2.81 -6.93
C LEU A 263 -20.41 -4.04 -6.43
N ILE A 264 -19.67 -5.10 -6.14
CA ILE A 264 -20.21 -6.33 -5.57
C ILE A 264 -19.45 -6.68 -4.30
N VAL A 265 -20.17 -7.08 -3.26
CA VAL A 265 -19.59 -7.58 -2.03
C VAL A 265 -19.97 -9.04 -1.88
N HIS A 266 -18.96 -9.91 -1.80
CA HIS A 266 -19.10 -11.29 -1.38
C HIS A 266 -18.67 -11.41 0.08
N HIS A 267 -19.57 -11.88 0.94
CA HIS A 267 -19.29 -12.14 2.35
C HIS A 267 -19.49 -13.62 2.66
N LEU A 268 -18.39 -14.36 2.72
CA LEU A 268 -18.42 -15.78 3.06
C LEU A 268 -17.94 -15.99 4.49
N GLN A 269 -18.49 -16.98 5.19
CA GLN A 269 -17.81 -17.55 6.36
C GLN A 269 -16.76 -18.54 5.87
N SER A 270 -15.55 -18.48 6.45
CA SER A 270 -14.51 -19.44 6.08
C SER A 270 -14.96 -20.80 6.58
N SER A 271 -15.01 -21.78 5.69
CA SER A 271 -15.14 -23.18 6.08
C SER A 271 -13.88 -23.54 6.85
N ASN A 272 -13.98 -23.70 8.17
CA ASN A 272 -12.94 -24.36 8.95
C ASN A 272 -12.83 -25.83 8.54
#